data_AF-A0A964IJT0-F1
#
_entry.id   AF-A0A964IJT0-F1
#
_cell.length_a   1.000
_cell.length_b   1.000
_cell.length_c   1.000
_cell.angle_alpha   90.00
_cell.angle_beta   90.00
_cell.angle_gamma   90.00
#
_symmetry.space_group_name_H-M   'P 1'
#
loop_
_entity.id
_entity.type
_entity.pdbx_description
1 polymer ?
#
loop_
_entity_poly.entity_id
_entity_poly.type
_entity_poly.pdbx_seq_one_letter_code
_entity_poly.pdbx_strand_id
1 'polypeptide(L)' 'MEVTTVRIPSEWLADFEAASRRPLALRMRYAFIHTEKPGLDDRTVRTFETMAAYREWCERTLPAWLGYGRV' A
#
# COMPACT_ATOMS: atom_id res chain seq x y z
N MET A 1 6.24 14.81 18.58
CA MET A 1 5.60 14.02 17.51
C MET A 1 4.57 13.14 18.17
N GLU A 2 3.30 13.45 17.96
CA GLU A 2 2.18 12.68 18.49
C GLU A 2 2.01 11.46 17.59
N VAL A 3 2.35 10.28 18.09
CA VAL A 3 2.15 9.02 17.36
C VAL A 3 0.68 8.67 17.49
N THR A 4 -0.10 8.97 16.44
CA THR A 4 -1.49 8.55 16.37
C THR A 4 -1.53 7.03 16.34
N THR A 5 -1.89 6.41 17.46
CA THR A 5 -2.02 4.96 17.54
C THR A 5 -3.29 4.55 16.81
N VAL A 6 -3.14 4.05 15.58
CA VAL A 6 -4.26 3.47 14.83
C VAL A 6 -4.68 2.19 15.55
N ARG A 7 -5.90 2.18 16.08
CA ARG A 7 -6.47 0.96 16.68
C ARG A 7 -6.79 -0.02 15.56
N ILE A 8 -5.99 -1.09 15.45
CA ILE A 8 -6.27 -2.20 14.53
C ILE A 8 -7.36 -3.08 15.18
N PRO A 9 -8.49 -3.35 14.49
CA PRO A 9 -9.50 -4.30 14.96
C PRO A 9 -8.89 -5.67 15.26
N SER A 10 -9.29 -6.31 16.37
CA SER A 10 -8.76 -7.61 16.78
C SER A 10 -9.01 -8.72 15.76
N GLU A 11 -10.13 -8.64 15.04
CA GLU A 11 -10.46 -9.51 13.92
C GLU A 11 -9.42 -9.42 12.79
N TRP A 12 -9.01 -8.22 12.40
CA TRP A 12 -8.03 -8.03 11.32
C TRP A 12 -6.65 -8.53 11.75
N LEU A 13 -6.30 -8.36 13.03
CA LEU A 13 -5.07 -8.93 13.56
C LEU A 13 -5.11 -10.47 13.53
N ALA A 14 -6.24 -11.09 13.90
CA ALA A 14 -6.41 -12.53 13.83
C ALA A 14 -6.30 -13.08 12.40
N ASP A 15 -6.89 -12.38 11.42
CA ASP A 15 -6.78 -12.71 10.00
C ASP A 15 -5.36 -12.60 9.47
N PHE A 16 -4.65 -11.52 9.85
CA PHE A 16 -3.24 -11.35 9.53
C PHE A 16 -2.41 -12.51 10.08
N GLU A 17 -2.60 -12.88 11.35
CA GLU A 17 -1.89 -13.99 11.96
C GLU A 17 -2.24 -15.34 11.33
N ALA A 18 -3.48 -15.55 10.91
CA ALA A 18 -3.86 -16.75 10.16
C ALA A 18 -3.16 -16.82 8.79
N ALA A 19 -3.07 -15.69 8.07
CA ALA A 19 -2.34 -15.58 6.81
C ALA A 19 -0.81 -15.71 7.01
N SER A 20 -0.28 -15.23 8.14
CA SER A 20 1.14 -15.29 8.52
C SER A 20 1.63 -16.73 8.76
N ARG A 21 0.72 -17.68 8.98
CA ARG A 21 1.03 -19.12 9.13
C ARG A 21 0.97 -19.95 7.83
N ARG A 22 0.49 -19.37 6.72
CA ARG A 22 0.35 -20.10 5.44
C ARG A 22 1.73 -20.55 4.90
N PRO A 23 1.89 -21.81 4.43
CA PRO A 23 3.12 -22.27 3.81
C PRO A 23 3.53 -21.40 2.60
N LEU A 24 4.84 -21.29 2.34
CA LEU A 24 5.37 -20.47 1.24
C LEU A 24 4.75 -20.83 -0.12
N ALA A 25 4.60 -22.12 -0.41
CA ALA A 25 3.99 -22.58 -1.66
C ALA A 25 2.55 -22.07 -1.83
N LEU A 26 1.79 -22.00 -0.73
CA LEU A 26 0.42 -21.48 -0.73
C LEU A 26 0.41 -19.96 -0.94
N ARG A 27 1.36 -19.25 -0.32
CA ARG A 27 1.56 -17.82 -0.55
C ARG A 27 1.87 -17.53 -2.01
N MET A 28 2.88 -18.19 -2.59
CA MET A 28 3.23 -17.96 -3.99
C MET A 28 2.08 -18.28 -4.95
N ARG A 29 1.26 -19.28 -4.64
CA ARG A 29 0.09 -19.63 -5.46
C ARG A 29 -0.99 -18.53 -5.47
N TYR A 30 -1.21 -17.84 -4.36
CA TYR A 30 -2.37 -16.94 -4.18
C TYR A 30 -2.03 -15.49 -3.84
N ALA A 31 -0.76 -15.13 -3.65
CA ALA A 31 -0.34 -13.77 -3.30
C ALA A 31 -0.34 -12.81 -4.51
N PHE A 32 -0.29 -13.34 -5.72
CA PHE A 32 -0.31 -12.53 -6.93
C PHE A 32 -1.76 -12.33 -7.38
N ILE A 33 -2.20 -11.08 -7.28
CA ILE A 33 -3.46 -10.62 -7.86
C ILE A 33 -3.13 -9.60 -8.94
N HIS A 34 -3.86 -9.66 -10.05
CA HIS A 34 -3.79 -8.60 -11.05
C HIS A 34 -4.65 -7.44 -10.55
N THR A 35 -4.00 -6.42 -10.02
CA THR A 35 -4.63 -5.20 -9.54
C THR A 35 -4.05 -4.01 -10.29
N GLU A 36 -4.92 -3.35 -11.06
CA GLU A 36 -4.64 -2.03 -11.62
C GLU A 36 -4.52 -1.05 -10.45
N LYS A 37 -3.43 -0.29 -10.41
CA LYS A 37 -3.11 0.71 -9.39
C LYS A 37 -3.37 2.09 -9.99
N PRO A 38 -4.50 2.73 -9.65
CA PRO A 38 -4.90 4.01 -10.24
C PRO A 38 -3.80 5.06 -10.10
N GLY A 39 -3.51 5.80 -11.16
CA GLY A 39 -2.46 6.81 -11.20
C GLY A 39 -1.04 6.27 -11.39
N LEU A 40 -0.75 5.06 -10.88
CA LEU A 40 0.54 4.38 -11.05
C LEU A 40 0.61 3.63 -12.38
N ASP A 41 -0.42 2.84 -12.69
CA ASP A 41 -0.44 2.00 -13.90
C ASP A 41 -0.93 2.77 -15.15
N ASP A 42 -1.44 4.01 -14.97
CA ASP A 42 -1.95 4.87 -16.05
C ASP A 42 -0.92 5.35 -17.07
N ARG A 43 0.39 5.29 -16.73
CA ARG A 43 1.47 5.76 -17.59
C ARG A 43 2.65 4.79 -17.54
N THR A 44 3.38 4.70 -18.66
CA THR A 44 4.57 3.86 -18.77
C THR A 44 5.72 4.33 -17.88
N VAL A 45 5.91 5.65 -17.75
CA VAL A 45 6.96 6.25 -16.91
C VAL A 45 6.47 7.58 -16.32
N ARG A 46 6.90 7.87 -15.08
CA ARG A 46 6.76 9.19 -14.44
C ARG A 46 8.03 9.54 -13.69
N THR A 47 8.53 10.74 -13.89
CA THR A 47 9.72 11.28 -13.21
C THR A 47 9.39 12.63 -12.57
N PHE A 48 10.16 12.99 -11.54
CA PHE A 48 10.02 14.25 -10.81
C PHE A 48 11.40 14.83 -10.55
N GLU A 49 11.53 16.15 -10.68
CA GLU A 49 12.78 16.87 -10.43
C GLU A 49 13.15 16.89 -8.93
N THR A 50 12.16 16.76 -8.04
CA THR A 50 12.37 16.76 -6.59
C THR A 50 11.46 15.77 -5.87
N MET A 51 11.89 15.35 -4.69
CA MET A 51 11.07 14.53 -3.80
C MET A 51 9.83 15.27 -3.27
N ALA A 52 9.86 16.61 -3.22
CA ALA A 52 8.70 17.40 -2.83
C ALA A 52 7.60 17.31 -3.89
N ALA A 53 7.95 17.48 -5.16
CA ALA A 53 7.03 17.36 -6.29
C ALA A 53 6.43 15.95 -6.40
N TYR A 54 7.25 14.91 -6.15
CA TYR A 54 6.78 13.53 -6.06
C TYR A 54 5.70 13.35 -4.98
N ARG A 55 5.98 13.78 -3.74
CA ARG A 55 5.05 13.61 -2.61
C ARG A 55 3.74 14.38 -2.82
N GLU A 56 3.82 15.60 -3.33
CA GLU A 56 2.63 16.41 -3.63
C GLU A 56 1.75 15.73 -4.68
N TRP A 57 2.37 15.15 -5.72
CA TRP A 57 1.62 14.38 -6.72
C TRP A 57 0.98 13.13 -6.11
N CYS A 58 1.70 12.39 -5.25
CA CYS A 58 1.17 11.23 -4.55
C CYS A 58 -0.06 11.59 -3.71
N GLU A 59 0.01 12.66 -2.91
CA GLU A 59 -1.10 13.11 -2.06
C GLU A 59 -2.32 13.57 -2.87
N ARG A 60 -2.11 14.25 -4.00
CA ARG A 60 -3.19 14.76 -4.85
C ARG A 60 -3.85 13.68 -5.71
N THR A 61 -3.09 12.69 -6.16
CA THR A 61 -3.49 11.82 -7.27
C THR A 61 -3.70 10.38 -6.85
N LEU A 62 -2.93 9.87 -5.88
CA LEU A 62 -3.00 8.47 -5.48
C LEU A 62 -4.06 8.26 -4.40
N PRO A 63 -4.83 7.17 -4.48
CA PRO A 63 -5.69 6.75 -3.38
C PRO A 63 -4.91 6.56 -2.08
N ALA A 64 -5.52 6.99 -0.96
CA ALA A 64 -4.88 6.92 0.36
C ALA A 64 -4.48 5.49 0.78
N TRP A 65 -5.24 4.47 0.33
CA TRP A 65 -4.95 3.06 0.64
C TRP A 65 -3.64 2.55 0.03
N LEU A 66 -3.06 3.25 -0.96
CA LEU A 66 -1.74 2.90 -1.51
C LEU A 66 -0.58 3.32 -0.60
N GLY A 67 -0.79 4.21 0.38
CA GLY A 67 0.21 4.55 1.39
C GLY A 67 1.40 5.42 0.93
N TYR A 68 1.30 6.07 -0.24
CA TYR A 68 2.35 6.98 -0.74
C TYR A 68 2.21 8.43 -0.25
N GLY A 69 1.10 8.78 0.40
CA GLY A 69 0.92 10.10 1.04
C GLY A 69 1.78 10.23 2.30
N ARG A 70 1.93 11.45 2.81
CA ARG A 70 2.55 11.66 4.13
C ARG A 70 1.69 11.00 5.23
N VAL A 71 2.38 10.37 6.18
CA VAL A 71 1.81 9.73 7.40
C VAL A 71 1.98 10.66 8.58
#